data_AF-A0A2A3L3N9-F1
#
_entry.id   AF-A0A2A3L3N9-F1
#
_cell.length_a   1.000
_cell.length_b   1.000
_cell.length_c   1.000
_cell.angle_alpha   90.00
_cell.angle_beta   90.00
_cell.angle_gamma   90.00
#
_symmetry.space_group_name_H-M   'P 1'
#
loop_
_entity.id
_entity.type
_entity.pdbx_description
1 polymer ?
#
loop_
_entity_poly.entity_id
_entity_poly.type
_entity_poly.pdbx_seq_one_letter_code
_entity_poly.pdbx_strand_id
1 'polypeptide(L)'
;MTGAVATEATGLTPDSPAGPAVPALSAWSVLVAGVIGLVASVTLTLEKIDILLDPAYVPSCNINPILSCGSVMITPQASLLGFPNPLLGLVAFTVVVVTGLLAVTKVVLPQWYWMGLTAGLVVGAVFVHWLIFQSLYRIGALCPYCMVVWVVTIALLVVVASIAYRPALGDRRSGPGRLLFQWRWSIVALWFTAVFLLIMVRFWDYWSTLL
;
A
#
# COMPACT_ATOMS: atom_id res chain seq x y z
N MET A 1 -50.60 55.96 4.75
CA MET A 1 -49.17 55.63 4.52
C MET A 1 -48.58 55.18 5.85
N THR A 2 -48.60 53.88 6.12
CA THR A 2 -47.97 53.25 7.29
C THR A 2 -47.46 51.89 6.83
N GLY A 3 -46.25 51.89 6.27
CA GLY A 3 -45.49 50.66 6.03
C GLY A 3 -44.62 50.39 7.25
N ALA A 4 -44.67 49.17 7.77
CA ALA A 4 -43.70 48.67 8.74
C ALA A 4 -43.51 47.16 8.54
N VAL A 5 -42.50 46.85 7.73
CA VAL A 5 -41.49 45.80 7.88
C VAL A 5 -42.00 44.40 8.31
N ALA A 6 -42.16 43.52 7.33
CA ALA A 6 -42.14 42.08 7.56
C ALA A 6 -40.71 41.65 7.94
N THR A 7 -40.58 41.00 9.10
CA THR A 7 -39.33 40.35 9.53
C THR A 7 -39.10 39.11 8.67
N GLU A 8 -38.15 39.22 7.75
CA GLU A 8 -37.65 38.12 6.94
C GLU A 8 -36.94 37.13 7.87
N ALA A 9 -37.59 35.98 8.14
CA ALA A 9 -36.96 34.87 8.84
C ALA A 9 -35.97 34.22 7.88
N THR A 10 -34.73 34.72 7.91
CA THR A 10 -33.57 34.13 7.21
C THR A 10 -33.48 32.65 7.53
N GLY A 11 -33.66 31.83 6.49
CA GLY A 11 -33.57 30.38 6.57
C GLY A 11 -32.21 29.94 7.13
N LEU A 12 -32.26 29.13 8.17
CA LEU A 12 -31.12 28.31 8.57
C LEU A 12 -31.19 27.01 7.76
N THR A 13 -30.82 27.06 6.49
CA THR A 13 -30.46 25.86 5.74
C THR A 13 -29.24 25.26 6.46
N PRO A 14 -29.28 23.98 6.89
CA PRO A 14 -28.07 23.32 7.36
C PRO A 14 -27.20 23.04 6.12
N ASP A 15 -26.48 24.05 5.67
CA ASP A 15 -25.41 23.90 4.69
C ASP A 15 -24.21 23.27 5.42
N SER A 16 -24.31 21.97 5.69
CA SER A 16 -23.12 21.14 5.77
C SER A 16 -22.84 20.66 4.36
N PRO A 17 -21.85 21.21 3.65
CA PRO A 17 -21.30 20.50 2.51
C PRO A 17 -20.63 19.25 3.09
N ALA A 18 -21.37 18.15 3.12
CA ALA A 18 -20.80 16.83 3.34
C ALA A 18 -19.71 16.65 2.28
N GLY A 19 -18.46 16.86 2.68
CA GLY A 19 -17.32 16.71 1.79
C GLY A 19 -17.41 15.35 1.08
N PRO A 20 -17.04 15.26 -0.21
CA PRO A 20 -17.35 14.11 -1.03
C PRO A 20 -16.85 12.82 -0.36
N ALA A 21 -17.80 12.01 0.10
CA ALA A 21 -17.52 10.78 0.83
C ALA A 21 -16.74 9.80 -0.06
N VAL A 22 -15.80 9.07 0.53
CA VAL A 22 -15.05 8.03 -0.19
C VAL A 22 -16.03 6.96 -0.71
N PRO A 23 -15.98 6.57 -2.00
CA PRO A 23 -16.79 5.48 -2.53
C PRO A 23 -16.55 4.20 -1.75
N ALA A 24 -17.63 3.47 -1.46
CA ALA A 24 -17.58 2.28 -0.61
C ALA A 24 -16.56 1.24 -1.11
N LEU A 25 -16.48 1.03 -2.42
CA LEU A 25 -15.51 0.11 -3.02
C LEU A 25 -14.06 0.51 -2.71
N SER A 26 -13.73 1.81 -2.81
CA SER A 26 -12.40 2.31 -2.49
C SER A 26 -12.10 2.13 -0.99
N ALA A 27 -13.05 2.46 -0.11
CA ALA A 27 -12.89 2.29 1.34
C ALA A 27 -12.63 0.83 1.74
N TRP A 28 -13.43 -0.10 1.21
CA TRP A 28 -13.24 -1.53 1.44
C TRP A 28 -11.91 -2.04 0.88
N SER A 29 -11.50 -1.58 -0.30
CA SER A 29 -10.21 -1.99 -0.87
C SER A 29 -9.02 -1.53 -0.02
N VAL A 30 -9.08 -0.32 0.57
CA VAL A 30 -8.04 0.16 1.49
C VAL A 30 -7.99 -0.70 2.76
N LEU A 31 -9.16 -1.01 3.33
CA LEU A 31 -9.24 -1.85 4.53
C LEU A 31 -8.70 -3.25 4.27
N VAL A 32 -9.16 -3.93 3.22
CA VAL A 32 -8.76 -5.30 2.89
C VAL A 32 -7.27 -5.36 2.58
N ALA A 33 -6.75 -4.46 1.74
CA ALA A 33 -5.32 -4.43 1.42
C ALA A 33 -4.47 -4.08 2.65
N GLY A 34 -4.95 -3.19 3.53
CA GLY A 34 -4.33 -2.88 4.82
C GLY A 34 -4.25 -4.12 5.72
N VAL A 35 -5.34 -4.87 5.86
CA VAL A 35 -5.37 -6.10 6.67
C VAL A 35 -4.42 -7.15 6.13
N ILE A 36 -4.40 -7.38 4.80
CA ILE A 36 -3.48 -8.33 4.18
C ILE A 36 -2.03 -7.92 4.43
N GLY A 37 -1.68 -6.65 4.25
CA GLY A 37 -0.34 -6.13 4.51
C GLY A 37 0.05 -6.22 5.97
N LEU A 38 -0.89 -5.98 6.89
CA LEU A 38 -0.68 -6.10 8.33
C LEU A 38 -0.42 -7.56 8.72
N VAL A 39 -1.24 -8.49 8.25
CA VAL A 39 -1.04 -9.93 8.51
C VAL A 39 0.32 -10.39 7.99
N ALA A 40 0.68 -10.03 6.75
CA ALA A 40 1.99 -10.38 6.20
C ALA A 40 3.15 -9.79 7.02
N SER A 41 3.01 -8.56 7.51
CA SER A 41 4.05 -7.91 8.34
C SER A 41 4.15 -8.52 9.74
N VAL A 42 3.02 -8.89 10.35
CA VAL A 42 2.98 -9.62 11.62
C VAL A 42 3.66 -10.97 11.46
N THR A 43 3.29 -11.76 10.45
CA THR A 43 3.91 -13.06 10.18
C THR A 43 5.41 -12.91 9.97
N LEU A 44 5.87 -11.97 9.14
CA LEU A 44 7.30 -11.71 8.96
C LEU A 44 8.02 -11.33 10.26
N THR A 45 7.36 -10.59 11.14
CA THR A 45 7.92 -10.21 12.44
C THR A 45 8.06 -11.42 13.35
N LEU A 46 7.04 -12.29 13.40
CA LEU A 46 7.08 -13.53 14.18
C LEU A 46 8.17 -14.48 13.67
N GLU A 47 8.21 -14.73 12.35
CA GLU A 47 9.22 -15.58 11.72
C GLU A 47 10.64 -15.06 11.99
N LYS A 48 10.83 -13.73 12.02
CA LYS A 48 12.12 -13.13 12.37
C LYS A 48 12.49 -13.34 13.85
N ILE A 49 11.51 -13.26 14.75
CA ILE A 49 11.72 -13.52 16.18
C ILE A 49 12.09 -15.00 16.39
N ASP A 50 11.40 -15.92 15.73
CA ASP A 50 11.67 -17.35 15.88
C ASP A 50 13.07 -17.72 15.38
N ILE A 51 13.53 -17.14 14.27
CA ILE A 51 14.93 -17.30 13.80
C ILE A 51 15.94 -16.74 14.82
N LEU A 52 15.61 -15.64 15.51
CA LEU A 52 16.50 -15.04 16.51
C LEU A 52 16.56 -15.87 17.80
N LEU A 53 15.50 -16.60 18.12
CA LEU A 53 15.42 -17.49 19.29
C LEU A 53 16.08 -18.84 19.00
N ASP A 54 15.84 -19.40 17.82
CA ASP A 54 16.40 -20.67 17.36
C ASP A 54 16.95 -20.53 15.93
N PRO A 55 18.28 -20.47 15.76
CA PRO A 55 18.91 -20.40 14.44
C PRO A 55 18.64 -21.62 13.54
N ALA A 56 18.18 -22.75 14.10
CA ALA A 56 17.79 -23.94 13.35
C ALA A 56 16.31 -23.91 12.90
N TYR A 57 15.54 -22.90 13.30
CA TYR A 57 14.15 -22.73 12.92
C TYR A 57 14.01 -22.53 11.40
N VAL A 58 13.07 -23.27 10.80
CA VAL A 58 12.78 -23.23 9.36
C VAL A 58 11.49 -22.42 9.15
N PRO A 59 11.56 -21.24 8.51
CA PRO A 59 10.38 -20.39 8.32
C PRO A 59 9.32 -21.06 7.47
N SER A 60 8.04 -20.76 7.74
CA SER A 60 6.91 -21.33 6.99
C SER A 60 6.94 -21.02 5.48
N CYS A 61 7.59 -19.93 5.11
CA CYS A 61 7.74 -19.47 3.74
C CYS A 61 9.09 -19.86 3.11
N ASN A 62 9.79 -20.84 3.69
CA ASN A 62 10.95 -21.51 3.10
C ASN A 62 10.50 -22.74 2.29
N ILE A 63 10.08 -22.50 1.04
CA ILE A 63 9.48 -23.53 0.17
C ILE A 63 10.54 -24.20 -0.69
N ASN A 64 11.46 -23.41 -1.24
CA ASN A 64 12.53 -23.89 -2.09
C ASN A 64 13.75 -22.93 -2.01
N PRO A 65 14.91 -23.29 -2.59
CA PRO A 65 16.13 -22.47 -2.48
C PRO A 65 15.98 -21.02 -2.97
N ILE A 66 15.01 -20.76 -3.85
CA ILE A 66 14.72 -19.42 -4.38
C ILE A 66 13.63 -18.74 -3.54
N LEU A 67 12.56 -19.44 -3.18
CA LEU A 67 11.47 -19.00 -2.34
C LEU A 67 11.81 -19.29 -0.88
N SER A 68 12.75 -18.52 -0.33
CA SER A 68 13.24 -18.67 1.03
C SER A 68 13.27 -17.35 1.78
N CYS A 69 12.44 -17.26 2.82
CA CYS A 69 12.46 -16.10 3.70
C CYS A 69 13.68 -16.07 4.62
N GLY A 70 14.21 -17.22 5.02
CA GLY A 70 15.34 -17.32 5.93
C GLY A 70 16.59 -16.65 5.37
N SER A 71 16.94 -16.94 4.11
CA SER A 71 18.10 -16.34 3.44
C SER A 71 17.96 -14.83 3.26
N VAL A 72 16.74 -14.31 3.08
CA VAL A 72 16.46 -12.87 2.97
C VAL A 72 16.54 -12.19 4.34
N MET A 73 15.97 -12.81 5.37
CA MET A 73 15.84 -12.21 6.71
C MET A 73 17.15 -12.07 7.47
N ILE A 74 18.17 -12.88 7.17
CA ILE A 74 19.50 -12.78 7.79
C ILE A 74 20.37 -11.69 7.15
N THR A 75 19.94 -11.09 6.05
CA THR A 75 20.75 -10.08 5.35
C THR A 75 20.68 -8.71 6.05
N PRO A 76 21.75 -7.91 6.01
CA PRO A 76 21.74 -6.54 6.54
C PRO A 76 20.65 -5.65 5.92
N GLN A 77 20.26 -5.94 4.69
CA GLN A 77 19.19 -5.26 3.96
C GLN A 77 17.82 -5.48 4.60
N ALA A 78 17.64 -6.53 5.41
CA ALA A 78 16.43 -6.79 6.16
C ALA A 78 16.25 -5.89 7.39
N SER A 79 17.25 -5.04 7.70
CA SER A 79 17.19 -4.06 8.78
C SER A 79 17.62 -2.67 8.29
N LEU A 80 16.65 -1.79 8.04
CA LEU A 80 16.89 -0.39 7.73
C LEU A 80 16.91 0.44 9.02
N LEU A 81 17.88 1.36 9.16
CA LEU A 81 18.02 2.24 10.33
C LEU A 81 18.25 1.50 11.68
N GLY A 82 18.72 0.25 11.63
CA GLY A 82 18.95 -0.59 12.82
C GLY A 82 17.71 -1.35 13.31
N PHE A 83 16.56 -1.18 12.68
CA PHE A 83 15.33 -1.91 13.01
C PHE A 83 14.94 -2.88 11.89
N PRO A 84 14.38 -4.06 12.22
CA PRO A 84 13.85 -4.98 11.21
C PRO A 84 12.78 -4.32 10.34
N ASN A 85 12.91 -4.43 9.01
CA ASN A 85 11.94 -3.89 8.04
C ASN A 85 10.49 -4.31 8.30
N PRO A 86 10.19 -5.56 8.76
CA PRO A 86 8.82 -5.96 9.09
C PRO A 86 8.13 -5.04 10.12
N LEU A 87 8.88 -4.41 11.03
CA LEU A 87 8.31 -3.46 12.01
C LEU A 87 7.81 -2.18 11.35
N LEU A 88 8.51 -1.68 10.32
CA LEU A 88 8.02 -0.54 9.54
C LEU A 88 6.70 -0.88 8.84
N GLY A 89 6.61 -2.10 8.30
CA GLY A 89 5.37 -2.63 7.72
C GLY A 89 4.25 -2.68 8.75
N LEU A 90 4.52 -3.20 9.96
CA LEU A 90 3.54 -3.30 11.03
C LEU A 90 2.92 -1.94 11.37
N VAL A 91 3.75 -0.90 11.55
CA VAL A 91 3.27 0.46 11.82
C VAL A 91 2.49 1.03 10.63
N ALA A 92 3.07 0.96 9.42
CA ALA A 92 2.47 1.54 8.22
C ALA A 92 1.11 0.91 7.89
N PHE A 93 1.01 -0.42 7.90
CA PHE A 93 -0.24 -1.11 7.59
C PHE A 93 -1.27 -0.96 8.71
N THR A 94 -0.86 -0.81 9.97
CA THR A 94 -1.80 -0.46 11.06
C THR A 94 -2.49 0.88 10.77
N VAL A 95 -1.74 1.90 10.35
CA VAL A 95 -2.30 3.20 9.95
C VAL A 95 -3.28 3.04 8.78
N VAL A 96 -2.93 2.22 7.78
CA VAL A 96 -3.81 1.93 6.63
C VAL A 96 -5.09 1.21 7.07
N VAL A 97 -5.02 0.23 7.96
CA VAL A 97 -6.20 -0.49 8.48
C VAL A 97 -7.13 0.46 9.22
N VAL A 98 -6.59 1.30 10.11
CA VAL A 98 -7.37 2.32 10.83
C VAL A 98 -8.01 3.29 9.84
N THR A 99 -7.26 3.75 8.84
CA THR A 99 -7.79 4.61 7.77
C THR A 99 -8.94 3.93 7.01
N GLY A 100 -8.75 2.67 6.64
CA GLY A 100 -9.75 1.87 5.93
C GLY A 100 -11.03 1.72 6.74
N LEU A 101 -10.91 1.46 8.04
CA LEU A 101 -12.04 1.36 8.95
C LEU A 101 -12.80 2.69 9.08
N LEU A 102 -12.07 3.80 9.26
CA LEU A 102 -12.66 5.15 9.26
C LEU A 102 -13.37 5.46 7.94
N ALA A 103 -12.78 5.09 6.81
CA ALA A 103 -13.39 5.29 5.50
C ALA A 103 -14.65 4.41 5.30
N VAL A 104 -14.65 3.15 5.76
CA VAL A 104 -15.81 2.24 5.67
C VAL A 104 -16.96 2.73 6.54
N THR A 105 -16.66 3.24 7.74
CA THR A 105 -17.63 3.85 8.67
C THR A 105 -18.09 5.25 8.24
N LYS A 106 -17.66 5.73 7.06
CA LYS A 106 -18.02 7.03 6.47
C LYS A 106 -17.57 8.24 7.29
N VAL A 107 -16.51 8.10 8.09
CA VAL A 107 -15.85 9.24 8.73
C VAL A 107 -15.18 10.10 7.65
N VAL A 108 -15.50 11.40 7.65
CA VAL A 108 -14.95 12.34 6.69
C VAL A 108 -13.52 12.69 7.10
N LEU A 109 -12.55 12.11 6.39
CA LEU A 109 -11.13 12.40 6.56
C LEU A 109 -10.73 13.61 5.70
N PRO A 110 -9.95 14.56 6.24
CA PRO A 110 -9.56 15.76 5.51
C PRO A 110 -8.57 15.44 4.39
N GLN A 111 -8.54 16.29 3.34
CA GLN A 111 -7.75 16.01 2.14
C GLN A 111 -6.23 15.90 2.39
N TRP A 112 -5.71 16.68 3.34
CA TRP A 112 -4.29 16.64 3.71
C TRP A 112 -3.88 15.27 4.25
N TYR A 113 -4.80 14.55 4.92
CA TYR A 113 -4.56 13.21 5.43
C TYR A 113 -4.37 12.22 4.29
N TRP A 114 -5.24 12.27 3.27
CA TRP A 114 -5.13 11.43 2.07
C TRP A 114 -3.86 11.73 1.27
N MET A 115 -3.45 13.01 1.20
CA MET A 115 -2.18 13.42 0.59
C MET A 115 -0.97 12.87 1.38
N GLY A 116 -0.99 12.99 2.71
CA GLY A 116 0.04 12.43 3.58
C GLY A 116 0.15 10.91 3.46
N LEU A 117 -0.98 10.21 3.43
CA LEU A 117 -1.02 8.75 3.24
C LEU A 117 -0.49 8.36 1.85
N THR A 118 -0.82 9.13 0.81
CA THR A 118 -0.26 8.93 -0.53
C THR A 118 1.26 9.12 -0.53
N ALA A 119 1.77 10.18 0.12
CA ALA A 119 3.20 10.41 0.24
C ALA A 119 3.91 9.26 0.96
N GLY A 120 3.33 8.76 2.06
CA GLY A 120 3.83 7.58 2.76
C GLY A 120 3.87 6.33 1.87
N LEU A 121 2.81 6.10 1.08
CA LEU A 121 2.75 4.99 0.12
C LEU A 121 3.75 5.14 -1.04
N VAL A 122 4.07 6.36 -1.47
CA VAL A 122 5.13 6.61 -2.47
C VAL A 122 6.49 6.24 -1.89
N VAL A 123 6.79 6.67 -0.66
CA VAL A 123 8.02 6.27 0.04
C VAL A 123 8.08 4.76 0.19
N GLY A 124 6.98 4.14 0.61
CA GLY A 124 6.84 2.68 0.69
C GLY A 124 7.06 1.99 -0.66
N ALA A 125 6.51 2.53 -1.75
CA ALA A 125 6.70 1.99 -3.08
C ALA A 125 8.18 2.07 -3.51
N VAL A 126 8.86 3.19 -3.30
CA VAL A 126 10.30 3.32 -3.58
C VAL A 126 11.10 2.29 -2.78
N PHE A 127 10.75 2.12 -1.49
CA PHE A 127 11.38 1.13 -0.63
C PHE A 127 11.16 -0.30 -1.13
N VAL A 128 9.95 -0.64 -1.57
CA VAL A 128 9.61 -1.93 -2.20
C VAL A 128 10.45 -2.18 -3.45
N HIS A 129 10.62 -1.19 -4.33
CA HIS A 129 11.46 -1.34 -5.53
C HIS A 129 12.93 -1.61 -5.17
N TRP A 130 13.43 -0.93 -4.15
CA TRP A 130 14.77 -1.19 -3.64
C TRP A 130 14.90 -2.62 -3.10
N LEU A 131 13.92 -3.11 -2.34
CA LEU A 131 13.89 -4.49 -1.83
C LEU A 131 13.81 -5.53 -2.96
N ILE A 132 13.03 -5.27 -4.01
CA ILE A 132 12.97 -6.13 -5.21
C ILE A 132 14.36 -6.23 -5.84
N PHE A 133 15.04 -5.09 -6.02
CA PHE A 133 16.39 -5.07 -6.57
C PHE A 133 17.39 -5.84 -5.71
N GLN A 134 17.37 -5.66 -4.38
CA GLN A 134 18.23 -6.44 -3.47
C GLN A 134 17.94 -7.93 -3.56
N SER A 135 16.66 -8.33 -3.55
CA SER A 135 16.23 -9.73 -3.60
C SER A 135 16.69 -10.43 -4.87
N LEU A 136 16.52 -9.78 -6.04
CA LEU A 136 16.86 -10.36 -7.34
C LEU A 136 18.36 -10.36 -7.66
N TYR A 137 19.06 -9.26 -7.36
CA TYR A 137 20.42 -9.03 -7.87
C TYR A 137 21.52 -9.14 -6.81
N ARG A 138 21.18 -9.14 -5.51
CA ARG A 138 22.16 -9.29 -4.43
C ARG A 138 21.99 -10.59 -3.66
N ILE A 139 20.76 -10.93 -3.27
CA ILE A 139 20.47 -12.10 -2.44
C ILE A 139 20.27 -13.34 -3.31
N GLY A 140 19.55 -13.20 -4.44
CA GLY A 140 19.18 -14.35 -5.26
C GLY A 140 18.09 -15.22 -4.63
N ALA A 141 17.29 -14.64 -3.73
CA ALA A 141 16.16 -15.31 -3.08
C ALA A 141 14.99 -14.33 -2.91
N LEU A 142 13.82 -14.90 -2.75
CA LEU A 142 12.51 -14.27 -2.81
C LEU A 142 11.69 -14.73 -1.61
N CYS A 143 11.06 -13.79 -0.93
CA CYS A 143 10.19 -14.08 0.21
C CYS A 143 8.72 -13.91 -0.20
N PRO A 144 7.88 -14.96 -0.14
CA PRO A 144 6.46 -14.87 -0.47
C PRO A 144 5.71 -13.78 0.31
N TYR A 145 5.96 -13.64 1.61
CA TYR A 145 5.32 -12.58 2.41
C TYR A 145 5.79 -11.18 2.00
N CYS A 146 7.06 -11.00 1.65
CA CYS A 146 7.55 -9.74 1.11
C CYS A 146 6.87 -9.40 -0.22
N MET A 147 6.67 -10.38 -1.11
CA MET A 147 5.93 -10.15 -2.36
C MET A 147 4.50 -9.71 -2.10
N VAL A 148 3.82 -10.30 -1.12
CA VAL A 148 2.48 -9.85 -0.70
C VAL A 148 2.53 -8.38 -0.30
N VAL A 149 3.51 -7.98 0.54
CA VAL A 149 3.72 -6.58 0.93
C VAL A 149 3.96 -5.68 -0.30
N TRP A 150 4.74 -6.14 -1.29
CA TRP A 150 4.98 -5.39 -2.52
C TRP A 150 3.69 -5.13 -3.29
N VAL A 151 2.89 -6.19 -3.49
CA VAL A 151 1.62 -6.15 -4.21
C VAL A 151 0.64 -5.20 -3.53
N VAL A 152 0.42 -5.35 -2.21
CA VAL A 152 -0.55 -4.52 -1.49
C VAL A 152 -0.11 -3.06 -1.42
N THR A 153 1.19 -2.77 -1.32
CA THR A 153 1.71 -1.39 -1.27
C THR A 153 1.40 -0.65 -2.57
N ILE A 154 1.67 -1.28 -3.73
CA ILE A 154 1.39 -0.68 -5.04
C ILE A 154 -0.12 -0.54 -5.28
N ALA A 155 -0.92 -1.56 -4.91
CA ALA A 155 -2.38 -1.50 -5.01
C ALA A 155 -2.95 -0.36 -4.15
N LEU A 156 -2.50 -0.23 -2.90
CA LEU A 156 -2.89 0.85 -1.99
C LEU A 156 -2.48 2.21 -2.54
N LEU A 157 -1.26 2.37 -3.07
CA LEU A 157 -0.79 3.62 -3.65
C LEU A 157 -1.77 4.12 -4.72
N VAL A 158 -2.20 3.25 -5.62
CA VAL A 158 -3.13 3.63 -6.69
C VAL A 158 -4.52 3.97 -6.17
N VAL A 159 -5.05 3.19 -5.22
CA VAL A 159 -6.38 3.46 -4.64
C VAL A 159 -6.36 4.75 -3.83
N VAL A 160 -5.38 4.94 -2.95
CA VAL A 160 -5.28 6.09 -2.05
C VAL A 160 -4.96 7.36 -2.82
N ALA A 161 -4.02 7.32 -3.77
CA ALA A 161 -3.81 8.42 -4.70
C ALA A 161 -5.12 8.73 -5.44
N SER A 162 -5.91 7.70 -5.80
CA SER A 162 -7.19 7.92 -6.45
C SER A 162 -8.15 8.80 -5.66
N ILE A 163 -8.16 8.62 -4.34
CA ILE A 163 -8.98 9.38 -3.38
C ILE A 163 -8.37 10.77 -3.18
N ALA A 164 -7.05 10.85 -3.00
CA ALA A 164 -6.31 12.07 -2.69
C ALA A 164 -6.28 13.12 -3.82
N TYR A 165 -6.55 12.74 -5.07
CA TYR A 165 -6.61 13.72 -6.18
C TYR A 165 -8.02 13.91 -6.76
N ARG A 166 -9.08 13.30 -6.21
CA ARG A 166 -10.46 13.49 -6.72
C ARG A 166 -10.91 14.96 -6.75
N PRO A 167 -10.72 15.78 -5.69
CA PRO A 167 -11.18 17.17 -5.70
C PRO A 167 -10.46 18.02 -6.75
N ALA A 168 -9.15 17.79 -6.94
CA ALA A 168 -8.34 18.49 -7.93
C ALA A 168 -8.71 18.13 -9.39
N LEU A 169 -9.25 16.93 -9.62
CA LEU A 169 -9.73 16.48 -10.94
C LEU A 169 -11.08 17.10 -11.33
N GLY A 170 -11.88 17.57 -10.37
CA GLY A 170 -13.16 18.24 -10.62
C GLY A 170 -13.02 19.71 -11.02
N ASP A 171 -12.00 20.40 -10.50
CA ASP A 171 -11.86 21.85 -10.60
C ASP A 171 -10.89 22.31 -11.72
N ARG A 172 -10.05 21.41 -12.23
CA ARG A 172 -8.96 21.77 -13.15
C ARG A 172 -8.94 20.89 -14.40
N ARG A 173 -9.55 21.41 -15.49
CA ARG A 173 -9.36 20.90 -16.86
C ARG A 173 -7.85 20.86 -17.18
N SER A 174 -7.38 19.75 -17.72
CA SER A 174 -6.06 19.52 -18.35
C SER A 174 -4.80 19.61 -17.47
N GLY A 175 -4.49 18.53 -16.76
CA GLY A 175 -3.11 18.23 -16.30
C GLY A 175 -2.73 16.77 -16.59
N PRO A 176 -1.43 16.43 -16.71
CA PRO A 176 -0.95 15.06 -16.96
C PRO A 176 -1.42 14.04 -15.91
N GLY A 177 -1.84 14.51 -14.73
CA GLY A 177 -2.44 13.69 -13.67
C GLY A 177 -3.72 12.95 -14.08
N ARG A 178 -4.52 13.47 -15.03
CA ARG A 178 -5.75 12.78 -15.49
C ARG A 178 -5.43 11.55 -16.35
N LEU A 179 -4.39 11.62 -17.18
CA LEU A 179 -3.96 10.51 -18.03
C LEU A 179 -3.35 9.38 -17.18
N LEU A 180 -2.49 9.73 -16.22
CA LEU A 180 -1.97 8.81 -15.20
C LEU A 180 -3.11 8.14 -14.42
N PHE A 181 -4.16 8.88 -14.06
CA PHE A 181 -5.34 8.34 -13.41
C PHE A 181 -6.16 7.39 -14.28
N GLN A 182 -6.32 7.70 -15.56
CA GLN A 182 -7.10 6.86 -16.48
C GLN A 182 -6.36 5.56 -16.79
N TRP A 183 -5.03 5.63 -16.89
CA TRP A 183 -4.14 4.48 -17.12
C TRP A 183 -3.67 3.81 -15.84
N ARG A 184 -4.15 4.21 -14.67
CA ARG A 184 -3.63 3.71 -13.37
C ARG A 184 -3.64 2.19 -13.26
N TRP A 185 -4.71 1.54 -13.74
CA TRP A 185 -4.80 0.08 -13.75
C TRP A 185 -3.88 -0.55 -14.79
N SER A 186 -3.68 0.09 -15.94
CA SER A 186 -2.71 -0.33 -16.96
C SER A 186 -1.28 -0.22 -16.43
N ILE A 187 -0.95 0.83 -15.68
CA ILE A 187 0.37 1.03 -15.07
C ILE A 187 0.62 -0.03 -14.00
N VAL A 188 -0.38 -0.32 -13.16
CA VAL A 188 -0.29 -1.38 -12.15
C VAL A 188 -0.13 -2.75 -12.79
N ALA A 189 -0.92 -3.06 -13.82
CA ALA A 189 -0.80 -4.31 -14.56
C ALA A 189 0.58 -4.43 -15.24
N LEU A 190 1.05 -3.36 -15.90
CA LEU A 190 2.38 -3.32 -16.50
C LEU A 190 3.48 -3.54 -15.45
N TRP A 191 3.34 -2.92 -14.28
CA TRP A 191 4.28 -3.08 -13.17
C TRP A 191 4.31 -4.53 -12.67
N PHE A 192 3.15 -5.15 -12.45
CA PHE A 192 3.08 -6.55 -12.03
C PHE A 192 3.69 -7.48 -13.08
N THR A 193 3.36 -7.27 -14.36
CA THR A 193 3.94 -8.04 -15.46
C THR A 193 5.45 -7.86 -15.52
N ALA A 194 5.96 -6.64 -15.38
CA ALA A 194 7.39 -6.37 -15.39
C ALA A 194 8.12 -7.08 -14.23
N VAL A 195 7.61 -6.98 -13.00
CA VAL A 195 8.19 -7.66 -11.83
C VAL A 195 8.15 -9.18 -12.01
N PHE A 196 7.04 -9.73 -12.50
CA PHE A 196 6.91 -11.16 -12.77
C PHE A 196 7.91 -11.64 -13.82
N LEU A 197 8.04 -10.90 -14.94
CA LEU A 197 9.01 -11.23 -15.98
C LEU A 197 10.45 -11.13 -15.47
N LEU A 198 10.78 -10.13 -14.66
CA LEU A 198 12.11 -10.02 -14.04
C LEU A 198 12.42 -11.22 -13.14
N ILE A 199 11.44 -11.70 -12.36
CA ILE A 199 11.58 -12.91 -11.53
C ILE A 199 11.79 -14.14 -12.43
N MET A 200 10.96 -14.34 -13.45
CA MET A 200 11.06 -15.46 -14.39
C MET A 200 12.42 -15.51 -15.09
N VAL A 201 12.87 -14.38 -15.65
CA VAL A 201 14.15 -14.29 -16.36
C VAL A 201 15.32 -14.53 -15.40
N ARG A 202 15.28 -13.95 -14.20
CA ARG A 202 16.39 -14.05 -13.25
C ARG A 202 16.62 -15.47 -12.72
N PHE A 203 15.55 -16.25 -12.59
CA PHE A 203 15.55 -17.60 -12.03
C PHE A 203 15.32 -18.67 -13.10
N TRP A 204 15.44 -18.33 -14.37
CA TRP A 204 15.13 -19.21 -15.50
C TRP A 204 15.88 -20.54 -15.43
N ASP A 205 17.17 -20.52 -15.08
CA ASP A 205 18.01 -21.70 -14.98
C ASP A 205 17.52 -22.71 -13.92
N TYR A 206 16.83 -22.25 -12.89
CA TYR A 206 16.21 -23.14 -11.91
C TYR A 206 14.89 -23.71 -12.42
N TRP A 207 14.03 -22.86 -12.99
CA TRP A 207 12.73 -23.31 -13.53
C TRP A 207 12.89 -24.32 -14.66
N SER A 208 13.91 -24.14 -15.51
CA SER A 208 14.21 -25.09 -16.60
C SER A 208 14.68 -26.45 -16.09
N THR A 209 15.18 -26.56 -14.85
CA THR A 209 15.53 -27.86 -14.24
C THR A 209 14.34 -28.63 -13.65
N LEU A 210 13.18 -27.98 -13.54
CA LEU A 210 11.93 -28.58 -13.05
C LEU A 210 10.97 -29.01 -14.18
N LEU A 211 11.29 -28.66 -15.43
CA LEU A 211 10.58 -29.06 -16.65
C LEU A 211 11.24 -30.30 -17.27
#